data_AF-A0A133MU03-F1
#
_entry.id   AF-A0A133MU03-F1
#
_cell.length_a   1.000
_cell.length_b   1.000
_cell.length_c   1.000
_cell.angle_alpha   90.00
_cell.angle_beta   90.00
_cell.angle_gamma   90.00
#
_symmetry.space_group_name_H-M   'P 1'
#
loop_
_entity.id
_entity.type
_entity.pdbx_description
1 polymer ?
#
loop_
_entity_poly.entity_id
_entity_poly.type
_entity_poly.pdbx_seq_one_letter_code
_entity_poly.pdbx_strand_id
1 'polypeptide(L)'
;MIPYNIDYCEEKIKEYKNKIKENKKGDFIIRYSEGKEFDGYLYEHKQSLKESPIELYEGEKLWMRISPHEIQGAFEGIKRAKGKVGVLGLGLGYFVQEIAKSDQVTEIVVYEMSEEIIDLYLENFGENSKIRIVKGDGFKAEREKFDFFYVDIYEYKLTTKVVEDYAKLTKLHDIVEYSFFGVESFILSCPTSEIIWVYILEEWMDMSKDLFTRFNHSEYIEYFSPIEENKVLEVLKEFGKVL
;
A
#
# COMPACT_ATOMS: atom_id res chain seq x y z
N MET A 1 6.97 4.14 -17.57
CA MET A 1 6.90 5.48 -16.96
C MET A 1 5.90 5.50 -15.81
N ILE A 2 4.58 5.62 -15.98
CA ILE A 2 3.64 5.55 -14.83
C ILE A 2 3.87 4.24 -14.06
N PRO A 3 4.05 4.26 -12.72
CA PRO A 3 3.79 5.40 -11.82
C PRO A 3 4.96 6.37 -11.59
N TYR A 4 6.15 6.10 -12.13
CA TYR A 4 7.37 6.91 -12.05
C TYR A 4 7.37 8.17 -12.94
N ASN A 5 6.20 8.72 -13.24
CA ASN A 5 6.09 10.03 -13.88
C ASN A 5 5.72 11.05 -12.79
N ILE A 6 6.51 12.11 -12.66
CA ILE A 6 6.31 13.08 -11.57
C ILE A 6 5.02 13.87 -11.72
N ASP A 7 4.63 14.25 -12.94
CA ASP A 7 3.37 14.96 -13.18
C ASP A 7 2.16 14.09 -12.79
N TYR A 8 2.24 12.76 -13.04
CA TYR A 8 1.22 11.82 -12.56
C TYR A 8 1.12 11.80 -11.03
N CYS A 9 2.25 11.80 -10.32
CA CYS A 9 2.27 11.83 -8.86
C CYS A 9 1.70 13.16 -8.32
N GLU A 10 2.08 14.29 -8.92
CA GLU A 10 1.57 15.63 -8.60
C GLU A 10 0.07 15.73 -8.79
N GLU A 11 -0.46 15.23 -9.91
CA GLU A 11 -1.89 15.21 -10.19
C GLU A 11 -2.65 14.39 -9.13
N LYS A 12 -2.11 13.24 -8.71
CA LYS A 12 -2.70 12.43 -7.64
C LYS A 12 -2.67 13.14 -6.29
N ILE A 13 -1.54 13.73 -5.90
CA ILE A 13 -1.45 14.50 -4.65
C ILE A 13 -2.45 15.65 -4.66
N LYS A 14 -2.52 16.40 -5.78
CA LYS A 14 -3.49 17.49 -5.97
C LYS A 14 -4.93 17.01 -5.86
N GLU A 15 -5.27 15.89 -6.50
CA GLU A 15 -6.60 15.29 -6.45
C GLU A 15 -7.03 15.04 -5.00
N TYR A 16 -6.16 14.42 -4.21
CA TYR A 16 -6.47 14.07 -2.83
C TYR A 16 -6.42 15.27 -1.89
N LYS A 17 -5.57 16.26 -2.13
CA LYS A 17 -5.49 17.49 -1.34
C LYS A 17 -6.76 18.36 -1.50
N ASN A 18 -7.44 18.23 -2.64
CA ASN A 18 -8.74 18.85 -2.83
C ASN A 18 -9.84 18.22 -1.97
N LYS A 19 -9.72 16.92 -1.65
CA LYS A 19 -10.70 16.13 -0.88
C LYS A 19 -10.39 16.09 0.61
N ILE A 20 -9.13 15.82 0.96
CA ILE A 20 -8.66 15.70 2.33
C ILE A 20 -8.22 17.06 2.85
N LYS A 21 -8.76 17.50 3.98
CA LYS A 21 -8.36 18.73 4.67
C LYS A 21 -7.55 18.43 5.92
N GLU A 22 -6.70 19.38 6.29
CA GLU A 22 -6.01 19.35 7.57
C GLU A 22 -7.04 19.36 8.69
N ASN A 23 -6.95 18.37 9.57
CA ASN A 23 -7.90 18.18 10.65
C ASN A 23 -7.26 17.33 11.75
N LYS A 24 -7.89 17.29 12.92
CA LYS A 24 -7.45 16.50 14.06
C LYS A 24 -8.63 15.76 14.69
N LYS A 25 -8.43 14.48 14.98
CA LYS A 25 -9.39 13.64 15.72
C LYS A 25 -8.63 12.80 16.73
N GLY A 26 -8.93 12.99 18.02
CA GLY A 26 -8.15 12.38 19.10
C GLY A 26 -6.66 12.74 18.99
N ASP A 27 -5.80 11.73 18.96
CA ASP A 27 -4.35 11.88 18.80
C ASP A 27 -3.90 11.92 17.32
N PHE A 28 -4.81 11.64 16.39
CA PHE A 28 -4.54 11.63 14.96
C PHE A 28 -4.70 13.01 14.33
N ILE A 29 -3.74 13.39 13.48
CA ILE A 29 -3.68 14.70 12.83
C ILE A 29 -3.34 14.52 11.36
N ILE A 30 -4.17 15.09 10.49
CA ILE A 30 -3.86 15.26 9.07
C ILE A 30 -3.24 16.64 8.88
N ARG A 31 -2.08 16.69 8.23
CA ARG A 31 -1.39 17.93 7.85
C ARG A 31 -0.87 17.84 6.43
N TYR A 32 -0.64 18.99 5.80
CA TYR A 32 0.14 19.02 4.57
C TYR A 32 1.62 19.14 4.91
N SER A 33 2.46 18.45 4.14
CA SER A 33 3.89 18.47 4.35
C SER A 33 4.47 19.87 4.15
N GLU A 34 5.31 20.29 5.10
CA GLU A 34 6.12 21.51 5.00
C GLU A 34 7.32 21.31 4.06
N GLY A 35 7.79 20.06 3.95
CA GLY A 35 8.87 19.67 3.05
C GLY A 35 8.44 19.74 1.58
N LYS A 36 9.41 19.94 0.70
CA LYS A 36 9.19 19.92 -0.76
C LYS A 36 9.91 18.78 -1.47
N GLU A 37 10.81 18.08 -0.79
CA GLU A 37 11.67 17.07 -1.38
C GLU A 37 11.34 15.69 -0.82
N PHE A 38 10.94 14.78 -1.72
CA PHE A 38 10.46 13.44 -1.34
C PHE A 38 11.05 12.37 -2.25
N ASP A 39 11.39 11.23 -1.66
CA ASP A 39 11.81 10.03 -2.38
C ASP A 39 10.60 9.27 -2.96
N GLY A 40 10.89 8.30 -3.84
CA GLY A 40 9.89 7.38 -4.38
C GLY A 40 9.94 6.00 -3.73
N TYR A 41 9.27 5.04 -4.37
CA TYR A 41 9.04 3.72 -3.80
C TYR A 41 10.20 2.72 -3.96
N LEU A 42 10.85 2.70 -5.14
CA LEU A 42 11.95 1.76 -5.46
C LEU A 42 13.33 2.43 -5.53
N TYR A 43 13.43 3.70 -5.17
CA TYR A 43 14.64 4.49 -5.41
C TYR A 43 14.84 5.59 -4.37
N GLU A 44 16.09 5.94 -4.15
CA GLU A 44 16.51 7.06 -3.30
C GLU A 44 16.95 8.22 -4.19
N HIS A 45 15.99 9.08 -4.53
CA HIS A 45 16.21 10.27 -5.33
C HIS A 45 15.11 11.28 -5.03
N LYS A 46 15.43 12.23 -4.16
CA LYS A 46 14.49 13.27 -3.75
C LYS A 46 14.07 14.14 -4.93
N GLN A 47 12.76 14.24 -5.12
CA GLN A 47 12.15 15.09 -6.12
C GLN A 47 11.49 16.28 -5.46
N SER A 48 11.71 17.45 -6.04
CA SER A 48 11.00 18.66 -5.65
C SER A 48 9.56 18.61 -6.16
N LEU A 49 8.61 18.64 -5.24
CA LEU A 49 7.18 18.68 -5.53
C LEU A 49 6.63 20.11 -5.52
N LYS A 50 5.70 20.38 -6.42
CA LYS A 50 4.88 21.60 -6.46
C LYS A 50 3.78 21.51 -5.42
N GLU A 51 3.10 20.37 -5.34
CA GLU A 51 2.10 20.11 -4.31
C GLU A 51 2.74 19.60 -3.02
N SER A 52 2.05 19.86 -1.92
CA SER A 52 2.42 19.34 -0.60
C SER A 52 1.75 17.98 -0.40
N PRO A 53 2.51 16.90 -0.20
CA PRO A 53 1.97 15.62 0.24
C PRO A 53 1.09 15.75 1.49
N ILE A 54 0.17 14.81 1.65
CA ILE A 54 -0.77 14.77 2.78
C ILE A 54 -0.24 13.76 3.79
N GLU A 55 -0.08 14.16 5.03
CA GLU A 55 0.53 13.38 6.10
C GLU A 55 -0.47 13.05 7.18
N LEU A 56 -0.38 11.83 7.72
CA LEU A 56 -1.13 11.38 8.87
C LEU A 56 -0.18 11.12 10.05
N TYR A 57 -0.38 11.85 11.14
CA TYR A 57 0.38 11.70 12.38
C TYR A 57 -0.48 11.13 13.50
N GLU A 58 0.16 10.45 14.45
CA GLU A 58 -0.35 10.20 15.80
C GLU A 58 0.66 10.80 16.78
N GLY A 59 0.29 11.91 17.43
CA GLY A 59 1.26 12.72 18.16
C GLY A 59 2.39 13.21 17.25
N GLU A 60 3.63 12.75 17.50
CA GLU A 60 4.81 13.07 16.68
C GLU A 60 5.15 11.98 15.65
N LYS A 61 4.50 10.82 15.73
CA LYS A 61 4.77 9.69 14.82
C LYS A 61 4.08 9.92 13.48
N LEU A 62 4.83 10.00 12.39
CA LEU A 62 4.29 9.94 11.03
C LEU A 62 3.92 8.48 10.71
N TRP A 63 2.64 8.22 10.45
CA TRP A 63 2.15 6.90 10.08
C TRP A 63 2.24 6.64 8.59
N MET A 64 1.75 7.59 7.79
CA MET A 64 1.76 7.48 6.33
C MET A 64 1.70 8.86 5.67
N ARG A 65 1.99 8.90 4.37
CA ARG A 65 1.89 10.10 3.57
C ARG A 65 1.49 9.80 2.13
N ILE A 66 0.45 10.46 1.61
CA ILE A 66 0.14 10.44 0.17
C ILE A 66 1.22 11.25 -0.57
N SER A 67 2.22 10.54 -1.07
CA SER A 67 3.46 11.03 -1.67
C SER A 67 3.84 10.16 -2.88
N PRO A 68 4.89 10.50 -3.66
CA PRO A 68 5.34 9.62 -4.75
C PRO A 68 5.61 8.19 -4.29
N HIS A 69 6.19 7.98 -3.09
CA HIS A 69 6.39 6.66 -2.51
C HIS A 69 5.07 5.87 -2.38
N GLU A 70 4.04 6.48 -1.82
CA GLU A 70 2.72 5.86 -1.64
C GLU A 70 2.03 5.57 -2.99
N ILE A 71 2.02 6.56 -3.89
CA ILE A 71 1.37 6.47 -5.20
C ILE A 71 2.02 5.40 -6.08
N GLN A 72 3.35 5.28 -6.02
CA GLN A 72 4.09 4.27 -6.78
C GLN A 72 3.97 2.89 -6.14
N GLY A 73 4.04 2.79 -4.82
CA GLY A 73 3.97 1.51 -4.10
C GLY A 73 2.59 0.86 -4.15
N ALA A 74 1.52 1.66 -4.10
CA ALA A 74 0.16 1.14 -4.20
C ALA A 74 -0.28 0.83 -5.65
N PHE A 75 0.52 1.20 -6.67
CA PHE A 75 0.10 1.20 -8.08
C PHE A 75 -0.36 -0.18 -8.57
N GLU A 76 0.43 -1.22 -8.37
CA GLU A 76 0.08 -2.57 -8.85
C GLU A 76 -1.07 -3.17 -8.04
N GLY A 77 -1.11 -2.94 -6.72
CA GLY A 77 -2.25 -3.31 -5.88
C GLY A 77 -3.56 -2.69 -6.40
N ILE A 78 -3.55 -1.39 -6.74
CA ILE A 78 -4.71 -0.69 -7.30
C ILE A 78 -5.10 -1.28 -8.65
N LYS A 79 -4.13 -1.53 -9.53
CA LYS A 79 -4.36 -2.08 -10.86
C LYS A 79 -4.90 -3.51 -10.84
N ARG A 80 -4.56 -4.29 -9.81
CA ARG A 80 -4.92 -5.71 -9.71
C ARG A 80 -6.23 -5.96 -8.96
N ALA A 81 -6.64 -5.01 -8.12
CA ALA A 81 -7.88 -5.08 -7.35
C ALA A 81 -9.12 -5.27 -8.27
N LYS A 82 -9.89 -6.32 -7.98
CA LYS A 82 -11.09 -6.71 -8.72
C LYS A 82 -12.05 -7.49 -7.82
N GLY A 83 -13.32 -7.58 -8.21
CA GLY A 83 -14.36 -8.30 -7.50
C GLY A 83 -14.60 -7.74 -6.10
N LYS A 84 -14.76 -8.64 -5.13
CA LYS A 84 -14.83 -8.28 -3.71
C LYS A 84 -13.42 -8.18 -3.12
N VAL A 85 -13.06 -6.99 -2.68
CA VAL A 85 -11.72 -6.66 -2.19
C VAL A 85 -11.71 -6.51 -0.68
N GLY A 86 -10.81 -7.22 0.00
CA GLY A 86 -10.52 -7.02 1.42
C GLY A 86 -9.33 -6.09 1.59
N VAL A 87 -9.41 -5.15 2.52
CA VAL A 87 -8.31 -4.22 2.82
C VAL A 87 -8.09 -4.18 4.33
N LEU A 88 -6.85 -4.38 4.77
CA LEU A 88 -6.46 -4.21 6.16
C LEU A 88 -5.60 -2.94 6.30
N GLY A 89 -6.11 -1.97 7.04
CA GLY A 89 -5.56 -0.61 7.14
C GLY A 89 -6.29 0.39 6.24
N LEU A 90 -6.96 1.39 6.82
CA LEU A 90 -7.67 2.42 6.06
C LEU A 90 -6.76 3.61 5.73
N GLY A 91 -5.98 4.05 6.71
CA GLY A 91 -5.07 5.19 6.58
C GLY A 91 -5.77 6.47 6.12
N LEU A 92 -5.15 7.19 5.19
CA LEU A 92 -5.73 8.38 4.53
C LEU A 92 -6.76 8.03 3.44
N GLY A 93 -7.05 6.75 3.24
CA GLY A 93 -8.06 6.28 2.28
C GLY A 93 -7.62 6.29 0.81
N TYR A 94 -6.33 6.53 0.51
CA TYR A 94 -5.82 6.61 -0.86
C TYR A 94 -6.16 5.35 -1.68
N PHE A 95 -5.68 4.19 -1.22
CA PHE A 95 -5.87 2.91 -1.88
C PHE A 95 -7.35 2.59 -2.11
N VAL A 96 -8.17 2.63 -1.05
CA VAL A 96 -9.61 2.28 -1.11
C VAL A 96 -10.40 3.20 -2.02
N GLN A 97 -10.05 4.50 -2.08
CA GLN A 97 -10.68 5.45 -2.98
C GLN A 97 -10.24 5.26 -4.44
N GLU A 98 -9.00 4.84 -4.69
CA GLU A 98 -8.53 4.52 -6.05
C GLU A 98 -9.24 3.27 -6.59
N ILE A 99 -9.29 2.19 -5.82
CA ILE A 99 -9.92 0.94 -6.28
C ILE A 99 -11.44 1.08 -6.42
N ALA A 100 -12.09 1.95 -5.63
CA ALA A 100 -13.53 2.21 -5.76
C ALA A 100 -13.91 2.84 -7.12
N LYS A 101 -12.97 3.51 -7.79
CA LYS A 101 -13.16 4.09 -9.13
C LYS A 101 -13.25 3.01 -10.22
N SER A 102 -12.78 1.80 -9.97
CA SER A 102 -12.78 0.70 -10.95
C SER A 102 -14.14 0.01 -11.02
N ASP A 103 -14.67 -0.17 -12.24
CA ASP A 103 -15.87 -0.97 -12.48
C ASP A 103 -15.65 -2.47 -12.27
N GLN A 104 -14.38 -2.91 -12.23
CA GLN A 104 -14.03 -4.29 -11.92
C GLN A 104 -14.16 -4.60 -10.42
N VAL A 105 -14.19 -3.59 -9.56
CA VAL A 105 -14.36 -3.74 -8.10
C VAL A 105 -15.83 -3.57 -7.74
N THR A 106 -16.38 -4.60 -7.10
CA THR A 106 -17.82 -4.70 -6.76
C THR A 106 -18.11 -4.34 -5.31
N GLU A 107 -17.22 -4.69 -4.38
CA GLU A 107 -17.32 -4.39 -2.95
C GLU A 107 -15.90 -4.25 -2.38
N ILE A 108 -15.71 -3.33 -1.43
CA ILE A 108 -14.47 -3.11 -0.69
C ILE A 108 -14.82 -3.22 0.79
N VAL A 109 -14.17 -4.15 1.49
CA VAL A 109 -14.32 -4.35 2.92
C VAL A 109 -13.04 -3.89 3.58
N VAL A 110 -13.11 -2.79 4.32
CA VAL A 110 -11.94 -2.19 4.99
C VAL A 110 -12.00 -2.49 6.47
N TYR A 111 -10.96 -3.13 7.00
CA TYR A 111 -10.79 -3.35 8.44
C TYR A 111 -9.87 -2.26 9.01
N GLU A 112 -10.40 -1.46 9.93
CA GLU A 112 -9.67 -0.38 10.61
C GLU A 112 -9.96 -0.41 12.10
N MET A 113 -8.91 -0.34 12.92
CA MET A 113 -9.04 -0.45 14.38
C MET A 113 -9.38 0.90 15.03
N SER A 114 -8.86 2.01 14.49
CA SER A 114 -9.06 3.34 15.06
C SER A 114 -10.37 3.96 14.61
N GLU A 115 -11.21 4.35 15.58
CA GLU A 115 -12.41 5.13 15.31
C GLU A 115 -12.07 6.51 14.75
N GLU A 116 -11.00 7.12 15.25
CA GLU A 116 -10.54 8.43 14.83
C GLU A 116 -10.12 8.46 13.36
N ILE A 117 -9.45 7.40 12.88
CA ILE A 117 -9.10 7.26 11.45
C ILE A 117 -10.35 7.08 10.59
N ILE A 118 -11.31 6.28 11.03
CA ILE A 118 -12.60 6.09 10.33
C ILE A 118 -13.35 7.42 10.24
N ASP A 119 -13.44 8.15 11.35
CA ASP A 119 -14.08 9.45 11.40
C ASP A 119 -13.40 10.47 10.48
N LEU A 120 -12.06 10.56 10.52
CA LEU A 120 -11.31 11.43 9.62
C LEU A 120 -11.55 11.09 8.16
N TYR A 121 -11.63 9.80 7.82
CA TYR A 121 -11.96 9.37 6.47
C TYR A 121 -13.38 9.79 6.07
N LEU A 122 -14.39 9.52 6.90
CA LEU A 122 -15.80 9.83 6.62
C LEU A 122 -16.03 11.34 6.53
N GLU A 123 -15.35 12.15 7.34
CA GLU A 123 -15.42 13.62 7.27
C GLU A 123 -14.87 14.18 5.94
N ASN A 124 -13.89 13.50 5.33
CA ASN A 124 -13.26 13.94 4.06
C ASN A 124 -13.93 13.36 2.81
N PHE A 125 -14.43 12.12 2.86
CA PHE A 125 -14.93 11.41 1.68
C PHE A 125 -16.43 11.10 1.73
N GLY A 126 -17.05 11.13 2.92
CA GLY A 126 -18.40 10.63 3.13
C GLY A 126 -18.54 9.12 2.91
N GLU A 127 -19.77 8.67 2.79
CA GLU A 127 -20.08 7.27 2.48
C GLU A 127 -19.90 6.97 0.98
N ASN A 128 -19.47 5.75 0.67
CA ASN A 128 -19.37 5.24 -0.69
C ASN A 128 -20.06 3.88 -0.78
N SER A 129 -20.96 3.70 -1.75
CA SER A 129 -21.75 2.47 -1.90
C SER A 129 -20.91 1.20 -2.11
N LYS A 130 -19.67 1.31 -2.59
CA LYS A 130 -18.76 0.18 -2.74
C LYS A 130 -17.94 -0.10 -1.48
N ILE A 131 -17.86 0.84 -0.53
CA ILE A 131 -16.92 0.75 0.60
C ILE A 131 -17.69 0.48 1.89
N ARG A 132 -17.45 -0.69 2.48
CA ARG A 132 -17.92 -1.07 3.80
C ARG A 132 -16.74 -1.04 4.77
N ILE A 133 -16.79 -0.14 5.75
CA ILE A 133 -15.79 -0.05 6.80
C ILE A 133 -16.25 -0.88 8.00
N VAL A 134 -15.40 -1.80 8.45
CA VAL A 134 -15.59 -2.62 9.63
C VAL A 134 -14.63 -2.13 10.71
N LYS A 135 -15.16 -1.44 11.72
CA LYS A 135 -14.39 -1.01 12.89
C LYS A 135 -13.98 -2.22 13.71
N GLY A 136 -12.69 -2.50 13.78
CA GLY A 136 -12.15 -3.58 14.59
C GLY A 136 -10.85 -4.19 14.05
N ASP A 137 -10.38 -5.18 14.78
CA ASP A 137 -9.20 -5.98 14.42
C ASP A 137 -9.57 -6.95 13.29
N GLY A 138 -9.02 -6.72 12.09
CA GLY A 138 -9.27 -7.56 10.91
C GLY A 138 -8.85 -9.03 11.09
N PHE A 139 -7.91 -9.34 11.99
CA PHE A 139 -7.54 -10.72 12.32
C PHE A 139 -8.58 -11.44 13.18
N LYS A 140 -9.60 -10.73 13.66
CA LYS A 140 -10.75 -11.26 14.41
C LYS A 140 -12.07 -11.14 13.63
N ALA A 141 -12.00 -10.77 12.35
CA ALA A 141 -13.17 -10.64 11.50
C ALA A 141 -13.87 -12.00 11.28
N GLU A 142 -15.13 -11.95 10.87
CA GLU A 142 -15.83 -13.14 10.39
C GLU A 142 -15.22 -13.61 9.06
N ARG A 143 -15.24 -14.92 8.81
CA ARG A 143 -14.78 -15.48 7.54
C ARG A 143 -15.61 -14.89 6.39
N GLU A 144 -14.90 -14.42 5.38
CA GLU A 144 -15.47 -13.89 4.14
C GLU A 144 -14.65 -14.42 2.95
N LYS A 145 -15.20 -14.33 1.75
CA LYS A 145 -14.51 -14.65 0.51
C LYS A 145 -14.09 -13.36 -0.20
N PHE A 146 -12.86 -13.30 -0.66
CA PHE A 146 -12.28 -12.16 -1.36
C PHE A 146 -11.61 -12.59 -2.66
N ASP A 147 -11.89 -11.85 -3.73
CA ASP A 147 -11.21 -12.01 -5.02
C ASP A 147 -9.81 -11.38 -5.00
N PHE A 148 -9.60 -10.36 -4.16
CA PHE A 148 -8.31 -9.76 -3.88
C PHE A 148 -8.25 -9.28 -2.42
N PHE A 149 -7.13 -9.47 -1.73
CA PHE A 149 -6.92 -8.97 -0.37
C PHE A 149 -5.62 -8.19 -0.29
N TYR A 150 -5.68 -6.96 0.20
CA TYR A 150 -4.53 -6.04 0.30
C TYR A 150 -4.26 -5.63 1.74
N VAL A 151 -3.02 -5.77 2.19
CA VAL A 151 -2.61 -5.42 3.55
C VAL A 151 -1.62 -4.27 3.56
N ASP A 152 -1.96 -3.20 4.28
CA ASP A 152 -1.17 -1.96 4.36
C ASP A 152 -1.12 -1.42 5.80
N ILE A 153 -0.32 -2.08 6.64
CA ILE A 153 -0.19 -1.76 8.08
C ILE A 153 1.26 -1.76 8.57
N TYR A 154 2.24 -1.68 7.65
CA TYR A 154 3.64 -2.03 7.93
C TYR A 154 4.59 -0.84 8.12
N GLU A 155 4.11 0.41 8.13
CA GLU A 155 4.95 1.61 8.29
C GLU A 155 6.15 1.65 7.32
N TYR A 156 5.95 1.22 6.08
CA TYR A 156 7.00 1.10 5.05
C TYR A 156 8.20 0.20 5.42
N LYS A 157 8.01 -0.73 6.38
CA LYS A 157 9.06 -1.65 6.84
C LYS A 157 8.74 -3.09 6.46
N LEU A 158 9.69 -3.75 5.81
CA LEU A 158 9.65 -5.19 5.61
C LEU A 158 10.15 -5.92 6.86
N THR A 159 9.31 -6.77 7.44
CA THR A 159 9.65 -7.65 8.58
C THR A 159 8.90 -8.98 8.42
N THR A 160 9.26 -10.00 9.20
CA THR A 160 8.57 -11.31 9.20
C THR A 160 7.08 -11.22 9.53
N LYS A 161 6.60 -10.09 10.05
CA LYS A 161 5.19 -9.81 10.28
C LYS A 161 4.34 -9.95 9.02
N VAL A 162 4.86 -9.59 7.83
CA VAL A 162 4.11 -9.76 6.57
C VAL A 162 3.77 -11.23 6.29
N VAL A 163 4.65 -12.15 6.73
CA VAL A 163 4.48 -13.60 6.60
C VAL A 163 3.45 -14.11 7.60
N GLU A 164 3.55 -13.66 8.86
CA GLU A 164 2.58 -14.03 9.89
C GLU A 164 1.17 -13.57 9.53
N ASP A 165 1.04 -12.36 9.01
CA ASP A 165 -0.24 -11.77 8.65
C ASP A 165 -0.83 -12.47 7.42
N TYR A 166 -0.01 -12.79 6.40
CA TYR A 166 -0.40 -13.65 5.28
C TYR A 166 -0.98 -14.99 5.78
N ALA A 167 -0.25 -15.70 6.64
CA ALA A 167 -0.66 -17.01 7.14
C ALA A 167 -1.95 -16.93 7.97
N LYS A 168 -2.12 -15.87 8.78
CA LYS A 168 -3.34 -15.66 9.58
C LYS A 168 -4.54 -15.34 8.69
N LEU A 169 -4.40 -14.44 7.72
CA LEU A 169 -5.49 -13.95 6.89
C LEU A 169 -5.95 -14.98 5.86
N THR A 170 -5.03 -15.70 5.20
CA THR A 170 -5.37 -16.80 4.27
C THR A 170 -5.97 -18.01 4.97
N LYS A 171 -5.70 -18.19 6.26
CA LYS A 171 -6.42 -19.17 7.10
C LYS A 171 -7.81 -18.67 7.49
N LEU A 172 -7.95 -17.38 7.79
CA LEU A 172 -9.19 -16.77 8.26
C LEU A 172 -10.24 -16.62 7.15
N HIS A 173 -9.83 -16.12 5.99
CA HIS A 173 -10.68 -15.81 4.84
C HIS A 173 -10.39 -16.74 3.66
N ASP A 174 -11.34 -16.85 2.74
CA ASP A 174 -11.13 -17.53 1.46
C ASP A 174 -10.63 -16.48 0.45
N ILE A 175 -9.30 -16.37 0.29
CA ILE A 175 -8.65 -15.33 -0.52
C ILE A 175 -8.15 -15.95 -1.83
N VAL A 176 -8.55 -15.35 -2.97
CA VAL A 176 -8.09 -15.80 -4.30
C VAL A 176 -6.70 -15.24 -4.63
N GLU A 177 -6.51 -13.93 -4.47
CA GLU A 177 -5.21 -13.26 -4.64
C GLU A 177 -4.90 -12.42 -3.40
N TYR A 178 -3.70 -12.55 -2.86
CA TYR A 178 -3.25 -11.79 -1.68
C TYR A 178 -2.08 -10.88 -2.07
N SER A 179 -2.05 -9.67 -1.56
CA SER A 179 -0.90 -8.77 -1.68
C SER A 179 -0.74 -7.90 -0.43
N PHE A 180 0.43 -7.31 -0.29
CA PHE A 180 0.72 -6.33 0.75
C PHE A 180 1.53 -5.17 0.20
N PHE A 181 1.43 -4.00 0.84
CA PHE A 181 2.27 -2.86 0.52
C PHE A 181 3.74 -3.22 0.77
N GLY A 182 4.57 -3.24 -0.27
CA GLY A 182 5.96 -3.68 -0.14
C GLY A 182 6.34 -4.87 -1.00
N VAL A 183 5.37 -5.61 -1.55
CA VAL A 183 5.64 -6.92 -2.16
C VAL A 183 6.57 -6.82 -3.37
N GLU A 184 6.43 -5.78 -4.20
CA GLU A 184 7.26 -5.58 -5.37
C GLU A 184 8.68 -5.22 -4.97
N SER A 185 8.84 -4.30 -4.01
CA SER A 185 10.15 -3.94 -3.47
C SER A 185 10.84 -5.15 -2.82
N PHE A 186 10.09 -5.98 -2.10
CA PHE A 186 10.57 -7.24 -1.52
C PHE A 186 11.10 -8.19 -2.61
N ILE A 187 10.27 -8.54 -3.59
CA ILE A 187 10.63 -9.49 -4.65
C ILE A 187 11.79 -8.96 -5.50
N LEU A 188 11.80 -7.68 -5.85
CA LEU A 188 12.87 -7.06 -6.64
C LEU A 188 14.19 -6.94 -5.87
N SER A 189 14.15 -7.00 -4.53
CA SER A 189 15.34 -7.01 -3.68
C SER A 189 15.87 -8.42 -3.40
N CYS A 190 15.13 -9.47 -3.75
CA CYS A 190 15.58 -10.86 -3.59
C CYS A 190 16.69 -11.20 -4.58
N PRO A 191 17.83 -11.77 -4.14
CA PRO A 191 18.81 -12.34 -5.06
C PRO A 191 18.17 -13.44 -5.91
N THR A 192 18.40 -13.40 -7.23
CA THR A 192 17.83 -14.40 -8.16
C THR A 192 18.28 -15.82 -7.81
N SER A 193 19.47 -16.01 -7.23
CA SER A 193 19.96 -17.31 -6.77
C SER A 193 19.18 -17.90 -5.60
N GLU A 194 18.47 -17.07 -4.84
CA GLU A 194 17.71 -17.46 -3.65
C GLU A 194 16.22 -17.62 -3.99
N ILE A 195 15.67 -16.70 -4.79
CA ILE A 195 14.23 -16.72 -5.13
C ILE A 195 13.83 -17.97 -5.91
N ILE A 196 14.73 -18.57 -6.70
CA ILE A 196 14.46 -19.79 -7.48
C ILE A 196 14.20 -21.03 -6.62
N TRP A 197 14.58 -21.00 -5.34
CA TRP A 197 14.40 -22.12 -4.41
C TRP A 197 13.12 -22.02 -3.58
N VAL A 198 12.37 -20.93 -3.72
CA VAL A 198 11.14 -20.68 -2.98
C VAL A 198 9.98 -20.57 -3.98
N TYR A 199 8.86 -21.22 -3.68
CA TYR A 199 7.65 -20.99 -4.44
C TYR A 199 7.13 -19.58 -4.11
N ILE A 200 7.11 -18.71 -5.12
CA ILE A 200 6.55 -17.37 -5.03
C ILE A 200 5.24 -17.36 -5.81
N LEU A 201 4.23 -16.70 -5.24
CA LEU A 201 2.94 -16.52 -5.88
C LEU A 201 3.09 -15.81 -7.24
N GLU A 202 2.43 -16.33 -8.27
CA GLU A 202 2.55 -15.80 -9.64
C GLU A 202 2.14 -14.34 -9.72
N GLU A 203 1.13 -13.93 -8.95
CA GLU A 203 0.69 -12.54 -8.85
C GLU A 203 1.79 -11.60 -8.36
N TRP A 204 2.62 -12.02 -7.40
CA TRP A 204 3.70 -11.19 -6.86
C TRP A 204 4.79 -11.02 -7.92
N MET A 205 5.12 -12.08 -8.65
CA MET A 205 6.08 -12.03 -9.74
C MET A 205 5.59 -11.12 -10.88
N ASP A 206 4.31 -11.22 -11.23
CA ASP A 206 3.70 -10.39 -12.26
C ASP A 206 3.69 -8.90 -11.87
N MET A 207 3.26 -8.58 -10.64
CA MET A 207 3.25 -7.21 -10.11
C MET A 207 4.66 -6.62 -10.13
N SER A 208 5.63 -7.38 -9.61
CA SER A 208 7.05 -6.97 -9.56
C SER A 208 7.63 -6.73 -10.95
N LYS A 209 7.32 -7.62 -11.90
CA LYS A 209 7.81 -7.52 -13.27
C LYS A 209 7.21 -6.33 -14.02
N ASP A 210 5.91 -6.08 -13.90
CA ASP A 210 5.28 -4.93 -14.55
C ASP A 210 5.81 -3.62 -13.98
N LEU A 211 5.87 -3.52 -12.64
CA LEU A 211 6.39 -2.33 -11.96
C LEU A 211 7.85 -2.07 -12.33
N PHE A 212 8.71 -3.10 -12.30
CA PHE A 212 10.11 -2.98 -12.70
C PHE A 212 10.26 -2.60 -14.18
N THR A 213 9.43 -3.14 -15.07
CA THR A 213 9.46 -2.75 -16.50
C THR A 213 9.14 -1.27 -16.68
N ARG A 214 8.22 -0.72 -15.87
CA ARG A 214 7.90 0.72 -15.89
C ARG A 214 9.03 1.56 -15.31
N PHE A 215 9.65 1.07 -14.24
CA PHE A 215 10.77 1.68 -13.53
C PHE A 215 12.03 1.73 -14.40
N ASN A 216 12.36 0.65 -15.10
CA ASN A 216 13.51 0.53 -16.00
C ASN A 216 13.45 1.49 -17.20
N HIS A 217 12.25 1.96 -17.55
CA HIS A 217 12.04 3.01 -18.56
C HIS A 217 11.88 4.41 -17.96
N SER A 218 12.13 4.59 -16.66
CA SER A 218 12.10 5.89 -15.99
C SER A 218 13.52 6.44 -15.82
N GLU A 219 13.63 7.73 -15.56
CA GLU A 219 14.91 8.38 -15.21
C GLU A 219 15.45 7.92 -13.84
N TYR A 220 14.63 7.25 -13.01
CA TYR A 220 15.00 6.86 -11.65
C TYR A 220 15.74 5.53 -11.54
N ILE A 221 15.91 4.80 -12.66
CA ILE A 221 16.55 3.47 -12.67
C ILE A 221 17.98 3.49 -12.10
N GLU A 222 18.72 4.58 -12.31
CA GLU A 222 20.09 4.75 -11.79
C GLU A 222 20.13 4.92 -10.26
N TYR A 223 18.98 5.19 -9.63
CA TYR A 223 18.84 5.40 -8.19
C TYR A 223 18.13 4.25 -7.48
N PHE A 224 18.02 3.09 -8.14
CA PHE A 224 17.40 1.90 -7.55
C PHE A 224 18.00 1.61 -6.16
N SER A 225 17.14 1.55 -5.15
CA SER A 225 17.53 1.26 -3.77
C SER A 225 16.82 -0.01 -3.30
N PRO A 226 17.50 -1.18 -3.38
CA PRO A 226 16.94 -2.42 -2.89
C PRO A 226 16.93 -2.46 -1.36
N ILE A 227 16.01 -3.24 -0.80
CA ILE A 227 15.98 -3.56 0.62
C ILE A 227 17.24 -4.36 0.99
N GLU A 228 17.77 -4.12 2.19
CA GLU A 228 18.93 -4.82 2.74
C GLU A 228 18.80 -6.35 2.63
N GLU A 229 19.79 -7.01 2.03
CA GLU A 229 19.73 -8.42 1.63
C GLU A 229 19.39 -9.35 2.80
N ASN A 230 20.00 -9.15 3.98
CA ASN A 230 19.73 -9.94 5.18
C ASN A 230 18.24 -9.93 5.58
N LYS A 231 17.56 -8.78 5.50
CA LYS A 231 16.14 -8.62 5.82
C LYS A 231 15.27 -9.34 4.80
N VAL A 232 15.62 -9.21 3.53
CA VAL A 232 14.90 -9.86 2.43
C VAL A 232 15.03 -11.38 2.54
N LEU A 233 16.23 -11.90 2.80
CA LEU A 233 16.47 -13.33 2.96
C LEU A 233 15.78 -13.90 4.20
N GLU A 234 15.71 -13.14 5.29
CA GLU A 234 14.94 -13.53 6.48
C GLU A 234 13.46 -13.72 6.12
N VAL A 235 12.84 -12.73 5.47
CA VAL A 235 11.42 -12.79 5.10
C VAL A 235 11.16 -13.84 4.03
N LEU A 236 12.02 -13.96 3.03
CA LEU A 236 11.94 -14.98 1.98
C LEU A 236 11.98 -16.40 2.56
N LYS A 237 12.88 -16.64 3.52
CA LYS A 237 12.99 -17.92 4.21
C LYS A 237 11.72 -18.27 5.00
N GLU A 238 11.09 -17.29 5.65
CA GLU A 238 9.84 -17.53 6.36
C GLU A 238 8.67 -17.75 5.39
N PHE A 239 8.60 -17.02 4.27
CA PHE A 239 7.60 -17.27 3.22
C PHE A 239 7.72 -18.68 2.64
N GLY A 240 8.95 -19.18 2.42
CA GLY A 240 9.16 -20.55 1.94
C GLY A 240 8.68 -21.67 2.88
N LYS A 241 8.17 -21.35 4.07
CA LYS A 241 7.53 -22.30 4.99
C LYS A 241 6.00 -22.28 4.92
N VAL A 242 5.40 -21.22 4.39
CA VAL A 242 3.95 -20.98 4.43
C VAL A 242 3.30 -20.89 3.05
N LEU A 243 4.08 -20.67 2.00
CA LEU A 243 3.70 -20.81 0.59
C LEU A 243 3.85 -22.27 0.16
#